data_AF-A0A319DMM2-F1
#
_entry.id   AF-A0A319DMM2-F1
#
_cell.length_a   1.000
_cell.length_b   1.000
_cell.length_c   1.000
_cell.angle_alpha   90.00
_cell.angle_beta   90.00
_cell.angle_gamma   90.00
#
_symmetry.space_group_name_H-M   'P 1'
#
loop_
_entity.id
_entity.type
_entity.pdbx_description
1 polymer ?
#
loop_
_entity_poly.entity_id
_entity_poly.type
_entity_poly.pdbx_seq_one_letter_code
_entity_poly.pdbx_strand_id
1 'polypeptide(L)'
;IIGFCPRKIFRTIYYEICFNVHREIYSTDELTKLQCSRIENRLYSLFEGMTLNSSKSSVVHLENIKAQGSYWGWLRSNRTCLVCIRRSPEHTMPCGHSICDVCVQVFGVLSPHREEEFSISTCPLCGSNKVLTVRLKPSTSAARVLSIDGGGPRGIVPLENLAILQQLLGDGLPLSELIELTVGCSSGGLISLSNFMLRMEIGSCKSLFQDLARKVLAPARKKRFLGSWLSDGLYDVKVLEQVLKDHYTQTRRMFDTAENCLSSNKVAVIASEIKDGAPFIFANYNGSAPHRAEPGIHSYGKCEYADLKYHLDLTGSRARATSAAPSLFSTIDIPGLGTFQDGGMRRHNNPINLALSEAKHLWPNSPSPDVFISL
;
A
#
# COMPACT_ATOMS: atom_id res chain seq x y z
N ILE A 1 -11.35 -41.53 -0.80
CA ILE A 1 -11.80 -40.11 -0.94
C ILE A 1 -13.25 -40.15 -1.40
N ILE A 2 -14.20 -40.29 -0.48
CA ILE A 2 -15.63 -40.23 -0.77
C ILE A 2 -16.10 -38.89 -0.20
N GLY A 3 -16.53 -37.94 -1.04
CA GLY A 3 -17.19 -36.73 -0.54
C GLY A 3 -17.21 -35.48 -1.42
N PHE A 4 -16.25 -35.26 -2.33
CA PHE A 4 -16.20 -34.03 -3.12
C PHE A 4 -16.68 -34.26 -4.57
N CYS A 5 -17.83 -33.69 -4.92
CA CYS A 5 -18.37 -33.68 -6.28
C CYS A 5 -18.34 -32.24 -6.84
N PRO A 6 -17.38 -31.88 -7.72
CA PRO A 6 -17.23 -30.52 -8.23
C PRO A 6 -18.47 -30.02 -8.98
N ARG A 7 -19.17 -30.92 -9.69
CA ARG A 7 -20.43 -30.58 -10.39
C ARG A 7 -21.53 -30.17 -9.43
N LYS A 8 -21.70 -30.92 -8.33
CA LYS A 8 -22.69 -30.58 -7.30
C LYS A 8 -22.36 -29.22 -6.67
N ILE A 9 -21.09 -28.97 -6.37
CA ILE A 9 -20.63 -27.69 -5.84
C ILE A 9 -20.93 -26.54 -6.80
N PHE A 10 -20.61 -26.70 -8.09
CA PHE A 10 -20.93 -25.70 -9.10
C PHE A 10 -22.41 -25.37 -9.15
N ARG A 11 -23.25 -26.39 -9.25
CA ARG A 11 -24.70 -26.23 -9.34
C ARG A 11 -25.32 -25.60 -8.10
N THR A 12 -24.80 -25.92 -6.92
CA THR A 12 -25.34 -25.41 -5.65
C THR A 12 -24.84 -24.01 -5.30
N ILE A 13 -23.59 -23.68 -5.60
CA ILE A 13 -22.95 -22.44 -5.10
C ILE A 13 -22.77 -21.40 -6.20
N TYR A 14 -22.39 -21.82 -7.41
CA TYR A 14 -21.89 -20.91 -8.45
C TYR A 14 -22.85 -20.70 -9.62
N TYR A 15 -23.73 -21.66 -9.91
CA TYR A 15 -24.55 -21.65 -11.14
C TYR A 15 -25.43 -20.40 -11.26
N GLU A 16 -26.22 -20.08 -10.23
CA GLU A 16 -27.10 -18.89 -10.21
C GLU A 16 -26.31 -17.60 -10.48
N ILE A 17 -25.16 -17.43 -9.82
CA ILE A 17 -24.29 -16.26 -9.99
C ILE A 17 -23.75 -16.20 -11.41
N CYS A 18 -23.21 -17.31 -11.94
CA CYS A 18 -22.69 -17.38 -13.30
C CYS A 18 -23.79 -17.11 -14.34
N PHE A 19 -24.99 -17.64 -14.13
CA PHE A 19 -26.12 -17.45 -15.02
C PHE A 19 -26.52 -15.99 -15.09
N ASN A 20 -26.69 -15.33 -13.93
CA ASN A 20 -27.07 -13.93 -13.87
C ASN A 20 -26.03 -13.02 -14.54
N VAL A 21 -24.74 -13.21 -14.25
CA VAL A 21 -23.65 -12.45 -14.89
C VAL A 21 -23.61 -12.66 -16.40
N HIS A 22 -23.76 -13.90 -16.87
CA HIS A 22 -23.77 -14.18 -18.30
C HIS A 22 -25.02 -13.63 -19.00
N ARG A 23 -26.15 -13.56 -18.30
CA ARG A 23 -27.39 -13.02 -18.89
C ARG A 23 -27.31 -11.53 -19.19
N GLU A 24 -26.49 -10.79 -18.46
CA GLU A 24 -26.17 -9.38 -18.77
C GLU A 24 -25.40 -9.22 -20.09
N ILE A 25 -24.71 -10.27 -20.54
CA ILE A 25 -23.84 -10.24 -21.72
C ILE A 25 -24.50 -10.92 -22.93
N TYR A 26 -25.20 -12.03 -22.70
CA TYR A 26 -25.79 -12.86 -23.76
C TYR A 26 -27.29 -12.66 -23.87
N SER A 27 -27.77 -12.57 -25.12
CA SER A 27 -29.16 -12.23 -25.44
C SER A 27 -30.17 -13.35 -25.18
N THR A 28 -29.75 -14.61 -25.07
CA THR A 28 -30.65 -15.75 -24.84
C THR A 28 -30.27 -16.62 -23.64
N ASP A 29 -31.29 -17.29 -23.09
CA ASP A 29 -31.11 -18.23 -21.98
C ASP A 29 -30.30 -19.46 -22.40
N GLU A 30 -30.45 -19.93 -23.64
CA GLU A 30 -29.71 -21.06 -24.19
C GLU A 30 -28.21 -20.77 -24.24
N LEU A 31 -27.82 -19.60 -24.73
CA LEU A 31 -26.41 -19.17 -24.76
C LEU A 31 -25.85 -19.02 -23.34
N THR A 32 -26.64 -18.48 -22.43
CA THR A 32 -26.27 -18.32 -21.01
C THR A 32 -26.04 -19.69 -20.33
N LYS A 33 -26.97 -20.64 -20.51
CA LYS A 33 -26.85 -22.04 -20.03
C LYS A 33 -25.63 -22.74 -20.63
N LEU A 34 -25.34 -22.50 -21.91
CA LEU A 34 -24.18 -23.06 -22.58
C LEU A 34 -22.86 -22.57 -21.95
N GLN A 35 -22.73 -21.27 -21.64
CA GLN A 35 -21.53 -20.76 -20.97
C GLN A 35 -21.40 -21.31 -19.53
N CYS A 36 -22.49 -21.39 -18.78
CA CYS A 36 -22.48 -22.01 -17.44
C CYS A 36 -22.02 -23.47 -17.51
N SER A 37 -22.49 -24.23 -18.51
CA SER A 37 -22.09 -25.62 -18.74
C SER A 37 -20.60 -25.74 -19.08
N ARG A 38 -20.04 -24.77 -19.84
CA ARG A 38 -18.60 -24.72 -20.12
C ARG A 38 -17.77 -24.50 -18.85
N ILE A 39 -18.20 -23.61 -17.96
CA ILE A 39 -17.55 -23.37 -16.66
C ILE A 39 -17.62 -24.63 -15.79
N GLU A 40 -18.79 -25.27 -15.68
CA GLU A 40 -18.97 -26.52 -14.93
C GLU A 40 -18.02 -27.62 -15.44
N ASN A 41 -17.97 -27.82 -16.76
CA ASN A 41 -17.13 -28.83 -17.39
C ASN A 41 -15.64 -28.52 -17.21
N ARG A 42 -15.23 -27.24 -17.28
CA ARG A 42 -13.85 -26.84 -17.03
C ARG A 42 -13.46 -27.07 -15.58
N LEU A 43 -14.31 -26.71 -14.62
CA LEU A 43 -14.08 -26.99 -13.19
C LEU A 43 -13.92 -28.49 -12.92
N TYR A 44 -14.79 -29.32 -13.51
CA TYR A 44 -14.70 -30.77 -13.41
C TYR A 44 -13.39 -31.29 -13.99
N SER A 45 -13.02 -30.87 -15.20
CA SER A 45 -11.77 -31.29 -15.87
C SER A 45 -10.52 -30.91 -15.06
N LEU A 46 -10.49 -29.71 -14.47
CA LEU A 46 -9.39 -29.29 -13.60
C LEU A 46 -9.31 -30.16 -12.34
N PHE A 47 -10.45 -30.49 -11.73
CA PHE A 47 -10.49 -31.36 -10.56
C PHE A 47 -10.06 -32.79 -10.90
N GLU A 48 -10.54 -33.35 -12.00
CA GLU A 48 -10.16 -34.67 -12.48
C GLU A 48 -8.65 -34.76 -12.73
N GLY A 49 -8.09 -33.79 -13.47
CA GLY A 49 -6.64 -33.69 -13.69
C GLY A 49 -5.84 -33.55 -12.39
N MET A 50 -6.36 -32.78 -11.41
CA MET A 50 -5.75 -32.67 -10.08
C MET A 50 -5.70 -34.03 -9.37
N THR A 51 -6.80 -34.79 -9.40
CA THR A 51 -6.89 -36.09 -8.73
C THR A 51 -6.05 -37.17 -9.41
N LEU A 52 -6.05 -37.23 -10.74
CA LEU A 52 -5.29 -38.23 -11.50
C LEU A 52 -3.78 -38.03 -11.34
N ASN A 53 -3.32 -36.78 -11.37
CA ASN A 53 -1.89 -36.46 -11.28
C ASN A 53 -1.40 -36.29 -9.83
N SER A 54 -2.28 -36.41 -8.82
CA SER A 54 -1.97 -36.07 -7.43
C SER A 54 -1.38 -34.67 -7.25
N SER A 55 -1.78 -33.73 -8.13
CA SER A 55 -1.28 -32.36 -8.13
C SER A 55 -1.95 -31.53 -7.04
N LYS A 56 -1.22 -30.56 -6.47
CA LYS A 56 -1.83 -29.57 -5.58
C LYS A 56 -2.76 -28.65 -6.37
N SER A 57 -3.84 -28.18 -5.74
CA SER A 57 -4.77 -27.23 -6.35
C SER A 57 -4.10 -25.93 -6.81
N SER A 58 -3.05 -25.48 -6.10
CA SER A 58 -2.25 -24.32 -6.48
C SER A 58 -1.53 -24.51 -7.83
N VAL A 59 -1.01 -25.72 -8.10
CA VAL A 59 -0.32 -26.03 -9.37
C VAL A 59 -1.31 -25.98 -10.53
N VAL A 60 -2.45 -26.67 -10.40
CA VAL A 60 -3.52 -26.69 -11.40
C VAL A 60 -4.07 -25.28 -11.65
N HIS A 61 -4.20 -24.48 -10.60
CA HIS A 61 -4.63 -23.08 -10.71
C HIS A 61 -3.63 -22.22 -11.50
N LEU A 62 -2.33 -22.36 -11.22
CA LEU A 62 -1.30 -21.61 -11.94
C LEU A 62 -1.23 -22.01 -13.42
N GLU A 63 -1.37 -23.30 -13.73
CA GLU A 63 -1.47 -23.78 -15.11
C GLU A 63 -2.69 -23.20 -15.83
N ASN A 64 -3.84 -23.15 -15.15
CA ASN A 64 -5.05 -22.57 -15.71
C ASN A 64 -4.90 -21.05 -15.97
N ILE A 65 -4.23 -20.30 -15.09
CA ILE A 65 -3.90 -18.89 -15.34
C ILE A 65 -2.96 -18.76 -16.56
N LYS A 66 -1.88 -19.55 -16.60
CA LYS A 66 -0.89 -19.52 -17.69
C LYS A 66 -1.53 -19.81 -19.05
N ALA A 67 -2.46 -20.77 -19.10
CA ALA A 67 -3.21 -21.10 -20.32
C ALA A 67 -4.07 -19.92 -20.85
N GLN A 68 -4.31 -18.91 -20.04
CA GLN A 68 -5.06 -17.70 -20.37
C GLN A 68 -4.18 -16.43 -20.29
N GLY A 69 -2.85 -16.58 -20.36
CA GLY A 69 -1.90 -15.50 -20.10
C GLY A 69 -2.05 -14.26 -20.99
N SER A 70 -2.64 -14.40 -22.19
CA SER A 70 -2.96 -13.27 -23.07
C SER A 70 -3.96 -12.29 -22.44
N TYR A 71 -4.93 -12.79 -21.66
CA TYR A 71 -5.92 -11.96 -20.97
C TYR A 71 -5.33 -11.35 -19.69
N TRP A 72 -4.59 -12.15 -18.92
CA TRP A 72 -4.01 -11.70 -17.67
C TRP A 72 -2.86 -10.71 -17.86
N GLY A 73 -2.16 -10.77 -18.99
CA GLY A 73 -0.98 -9.96 -19.26
C GLY A 73 -1.21 -8.44 -19.23
N TRP A 74 -2.40 -7.97 -19.60
CA TRP A 74 -2.75 -6.54 -19.65
C TRP A 74 -3.63 -6.07 -18.49
N LEU A 75 -4.31 -7.00 -17.81
CA LEU A 75 -5.14 -6.67 -16.67
C LEU A 75 -4.29 -6.28 -15.47
N ARG A 76 -4.75 -5.29 -14.73
CA ARG A 76 -4.11 -4.83 -13.50
C ARG A 76 -5.18 -4.41 -12.52
N SER A 77 -4.95 -4.66 -11.23
CA SER A 77 -5.86 -4.27 -10.17
C SER A 77 -5.11 -4.11 -8.87
N ASN A 78 -5.37 -3.00 -8.19
CA ASN A 78 -4.93 -2.74 -6.83
C ASN A 78 -6.05 -2.99 -5.79
N ARG A 79 -7.26 -3.36 -6.24
CA ARG A 79 -8.38 -3.66 -5.33
C ARG A 79 -8.48 -5.14 -5.01
N THR A 80 -8.23 -5.97 -6.02
CA THR A 80 -8.35 -7.42 -5.95
C THR A 80 -7.13 -8.06 -6.58
N CYS A 81 -6.46 -8.92 -5.83
CA CYS A 81 -5.37 -9.75 -6.33
C CYS A 81 -5.91 -10.68 -7.39
N LEU A 82 -5.55 -10.43 -8.66
CA LEU A 82 -6.05 -11.18 -9.80
C LEU A 82 -5.56 -12.64 -9.83
N VAL A 83 -4.52 -12.97 -9.04
CA VAL A 83 -4.06 -14.35 -8.87
C VAL A 83 -5.11 -15.19 -8.14
N CYS A 84 -5.76 -14.67 -7.10
CA CYS A 84 -6.79 -15.42 -6.36
C CYS A 84 -8.23 -14.93 -6.56
N ILE A 85 -8.40 -13.75 -7.19
CA ILE A 85 -9.68 -13.08 -7.42
C ILE A 85 -10.50 -12.95 -6.12
N ARG A 86 -9.81 -12.72 -4.99
CA ARG A 86 -10.46 -12.72 -3.66
C ARG A 86 -9.93 -11.67 -2.71
N ARG A 87 -8.63 -11.63 -2.48
CA ARG A 87 -8.00 -10.78 -1.45
C ARG A 87 -7.51 -9.47 -2.05
N SER A 88 -7.35 -8.44 -1.23
CA SER A 88 -6.65 -7.24 -1.68
C SER A 88 -5.17 -7.52 -1.89
N PRO A 89 -4.55 -6.99 -2.96
CA PRO A 89 -3.13 -7.17 -3.20
C PRO A 89 -2.32 -6.29 -2.23
N GLU A 90 -1.14 -6.74 -1.85
CA GLU A 90 -0.30 -6.10 -0.84
C GLU A 90 1.10 -5.74 -1.37
N HIS A 91 1.45 -6.30 -2.52
CA HIS A 91 2.76 -6.13 -3.15
C HIS A 91 2.59 -5.93 -4.65
N THR A 92 3.47 -5.13 -5.25
CA THR A 92 3.52 -4.91 -6.69
C THR A 92 4.77 -5.57 -7.25
N MET A 93 4.59 -6.41 -8.27
CA MET A 93 5.67 -7.04 -9.03
C MET A 93 6.30 -6.02 -9.99
N PRO A 94 7.58 -6.17 -10.38
CA PRO A 94 8.26 -5.27 -11.33
C PRO A 94 7.65 -5.20 -12.75
N CYS A 95 6.66 -6.05 -13.06
CA CYS A 95 5.85 -6.00 -14.29
C CYS A 95 4.54 -5.19 -14.13
N GLY A 96 4.34 -4.59 -12.95
CA GLY A 96 3.17 -3.80 -12.55
C GLY A 96 1.99 -4.62 -12.00
N HIS A 97 2.05 -5.95 -11.99
CA HIS A 97 0.98 -6.77 -11.42
C HIS A 97 1.05 -6.83 -9.90
N SER A 98 -0.11 -6.79 -9.25
CA SER A 98 -0.19 -6.79 -7.79
C SER A 98 -0.61 -8.16 -7.23
N ILE A 99 -0.03 -8.56 -6.10
CA ILE A 99 -0.21 -9.88 -5.45
C ILE A 99 -0.44 -9.72 -3.94
N CYS A 100 -1.31 -10.56 -3.36
CA CYS A 100 -1.60 -10.57 -1.92
C CYS A 100 -0.65 -11.50 -1.13
N ASP A 101 -0.49 -11.28 0.17
CA ASP A 101 0.34 -12.08 1.08
C ASP A 101 0.12 -13.59 0.93
N VAL A 102 -1.15 -14.03 0.88
CA VAL A 102 -1.45 -15.47 0.76
C VAL A 102 -0.99 -16.03 -0.59
N CYS A 103 -1.11 -15.27 -1.68
CA CYS A 103 -0.60 -15.71 -2.97
C CYS A 103 0.94 -15.70 -3.00
N VAL A 104 1.59 -14.80 -2.27
CA VAL A 104 3.05 -14.85 -2.06
C VAL A 104 3.43 -16.14 -1.36
N GLN A 105 2.77 -16.50 -0.26
CA GLN A 105 3.06 -17.73 0.48
C GLN A 105 2.78 -19.00 -0.34
N VAL A 106 1.75 -18.99 -1.19
CA VAL A 106 1.34 -20.16 -2.00
C VAL A 106 2.22 -20.35 -3.24
N PHE A 107 2.64 -19.27 -3.89
CA PHE A 107 3.32 -19.30 -5.19
C PHE A 107 4.79 -18.86 -5.15
N GLY A 108 5.25 -18.27 -4.06
CA GLY A 108 6.64 -17.90 -3.84
C GLY A 108 7.47 -19.07 -3.29
N VAL A 109 8.79 -18.91 -3.38
CA VAL A 109 9.78 -19.83 -2.79
C VAL A 109 10.24 -19.23 -1.46
N LEU A 110 10.05 -19.96 -0.36
CA LEU A 110 10.51 -19.55 0.97
C LEU A 110 12.04 -19.54 1.02
N SER A 111 12.61 -18.47 1.55
CA SER A 111 14.04 -18.31 1.78
C SER A 111 14.53 -19.29 2.85
N PRO A 112 15.66 -20.00 2.63
CA PRO A 112 16.23 -20.87 3.65
C PRO A 112 16.97 -20.10 4.76
N HIS A 113 17.22 -18.80 4.56
CA HIS A 113 18.06 -17.99 5.45
C HIS A 113 17.27 -17.03 6.34
N ARG A 114 15.99 -16.79 6.03
CA ARG A 114 15.16 -15.83 6.76
C ARG A 114 13.72 -16.31 6.85
N GLU A 115 13.15 -16.22 8.04
CA GLU A 115 11.75 -16.54 8.30
C GLU A 115 10.82 -15.61 7.50
N GLU A 116 9.78 -16.20 6.89
CA GLU A 116 8.70 -15.49 6.20
C GLU A 116 9.17 -14.53 5.09
N GLU A 117 10.34 -14.82 4.51
CA GLU A 117 10.85 -14.18 3.29
C GLU A 117 10.60 -15.08 2.09
N PHE A 118 9.90 -14.58 1.08
CA PHE A 118 9.53 -15.31 -0.12
C PHE A 118 10.08 -14.62 -1.36
N SER A 119 10.56 -15.41 -2.31
CA SER A 119 10.94 -14.93 -3.63
C SER A 119 9.95 -15.41 -4.69
N ILE A 120 9.44 -14.48 -5.49
CA ILE A 120 8.63 -14.79 -6.67
C ILE A 120 9.47 -14.46 -7.89
N SER A 121 10.02 -15.48 -8.54
CA SER A 121 10.89 -15.32 -9.71
C SER A 121 10.12 -15.01 -11.00
N THR A 122 8.87 -15.47 -11.09
CA THR A 122 8.04 -15.35 -12.27
C THR A 122 6.64 -14.88 -11.90
N CYS A 123 6.17 -13.81 -12.53
CA CYS A 123 4.82 -13.30 -12.30
C CYS A 123 3.77 -14.36 -12.67
N PRO A 124 2.85 -14.74 -11.75
CA PRO A 124 1.81 -15.74 -12.04
C PRO A 124 0.87 -15.37 -13.17
N LEU A 125 0.69 -14.06 -13.44
CA LEU A 125 -0.29 -13.54 -14.39
C LEU A 125 0.27 -13.39 -15.81
N CYS A 126 1.45 -12.76 -15.96
CA CYS A 126 2.02 -12.49 -17.28
C CYS A 126 3.30 -13.26 -17.61
N GLY A 127 3.83 -14.07 -16.69
CA GLY A 127 5.05 -14.84 -16.92
C GLY A 127 6.34 -14.04 -16.97
N SER A 128 6.33 -12.74 -16.60
CA SER A 128 7.55 -11.94 -16.51
C SER A 128 8.53 -12.51 -15.48
N ASN A 129 9.79 -12.72 -15.87
CA ASN A 129 10.86 -13.29 -15.04
C ASN A 129 11.61 -12.26 -14.18
N LYS A 130 10.92 -11.19 -13.75
CA LYS A 130 11.48 -10.22 -12.83
C LYS A 130 11.18 -10.66 -11.40
N VAL A 131 12.22 -10.77 -10.59
CA VAL A 131 12.13 -11.26 -9.21
C VAL A 131 11.52 -10.18 -8.31
N LEU A 132 10.57 -10.58 -7.46
CA LEU A 132 10.14 -9.81 -6.30
C LEU A 132 10.49 -10.61 -5.04
N THR A 133 11.15 -9.96 -4.09
CA THR A 133 11.34 -10.49 -2.73
C THR A 133 10.33 -9.85 -1.81
N VAL A 134 9.63 -10.66 -1.02
CA VAL A 134 8.62 -10.24 -0.08
C VAL A 134 8.98 -10.73 1.30
N ARG A 135 9.04 -9.84 2.29
CA ARG A 135 9.15 -10.22 3.70
C ARG A 135 7.81 -9.94 4.36
N LEU A 136 7.19 -10.98 4.88
CA LEU A 136 5.95 -10.88 5.65
C LEU A 136 6.28 -10.74 7.13
N LYS A 137 5.32 -10.21 7.90
CA LYS A 137 5.41 -10.24 9.36
C LYS A 137 5.50 -11.71 9.81
N PRO A 138 6.46 -12.08 10.68
CA PRO A 138 6.53 -13.41 11.25
C PRO A 138 5.18 -13.88 11.79
N SER A 139 4.78 -15.11 11.49
CA SER A 139 3.52 -15.67 12.00
C SER A 139 3.54 -15.93 13.51
N THR A 140 4.75 -15.96 14.10
CA THR A 140 5.04 -16.22 15.50
C THR A 140 5.12 -14.97 16.39
N SER A 141 5.07 -13.76 15.83
CA SER A 141 5.09 -12.49 16.58
C SER A 141 3.88 -11.63 16.25
N ALA A 142 3.50 -10.71 17.14
CA ALA A 142 2.66 -9.59 16.74
C ALA A 142 3.49 -8.51 16.02
N ALA A 143 2.81 -7.46 15.57
CA ALA A 143 3.46 -6.39 14.81
C ALA A 143 4.22 -5.43 15.75
N ARG A 144 5.33 -4.88 15.26
CA ARG A 144 6.05 -3.76 15.86
C ARG A 144 5.68 -2.50 15.09
N VAL A 145 5.10 -1.54 15.80
CA VAL A 145 4.50 -0.35 15.21
C VAL A 145 5.24 0.90 15.66
N LEU A 146 5.51 1.80 14.72
CA LEU A 146 6.11 3.10 14.94
C LEU A 146 5.14 4.20 14.51
N SER A 147 4.84 5.14 15.40
CA SER A 147 4.19 6.41 15.06
C SER A 147 5.16 7.57 15.19
N ILE A 148 5.15 8.48 14.21
CA ILE A 148 6.00 9.68 14.22
C ILE A 148 5.12 10.92 14.10
N ASP A 149 5.20 11.76 15.12
CA ASP A 149 4.38 12.96 15.28
C ASP A 149 4.75 14.07 14.29
N GLY A 150 3.79 14.95 14.03
CA GLY A 150 4.01 16.20 13.31
C GLY A 150 4.66 17.26 14.21
N GLY A 151 5.61 18.01 13.66
CA GLY A 151 6.33 19.04 14.43
C GLY A 151 6.98 20.15 13.62
N GLY A 152 6.77 20.18 12.30
CA GLY A 152 7.48 21.08 11.39
C GLY A 152 9.00 20.88 11.51
N PRO A 153 9.83 21.93 11.66
CA PRO A 153 11.28 21.78 11.78
C PRO A 153 11.74 20.97 13.00
N ARG A 154 10.88 20.75 14.00
CA ARG A 154 11.17 19.86 15.14
C ARG A 154 11.19 18.39 14.77
N GLY A 155 10.86 18.01 13.52
CA GLY A 155 11.06 16.66 12.99
C GLY A 155 12.51 16.15 13.08
N ILE A 156 13.47 17.04 13.35
CA ILE A 156 14.84 16.63 13.70
C ILE A 156 14.89 15.78 14.99
N VAL A 157 14.02 16.03 15.97
CA VAL A 157 13.99 15.33 17.26
C VAL A 157 13.67 13.84 17.10
N PRO A 158 12.56 13.43 16.42
CA PRO A 158 12.32 12.01 16.17
C PRO A 158 13.43 11.37 15.32
N LEU A 159 14.09 12.11 14.40
CA LEU A 159 15.25 11.60 13.67
C LEU A 159 16.46 11.32 14.58
N GLU A 160 16.74 12.17 15.57
CA GLU A 160 17.77 11.87 16.58
C GLU A 160 17.41 10.62 17.39
N ASN A 161 16.15 10.50 17.81
CA ASN A 161 15.67 9.34 18.56
C ASN A 161 15.84 8.05 17.73
N LEU A 162 15.49 8.07 16.44
CA LEU A 162 15.70 6.96 15.53
C LEU A 162 17.20 6.63 15.37
N ALA A 163 18.07 7.65 15.29
CA ALA A 163 19.51 7.45 15.20
C ALA A 163 20.08 6.79 16.46
N ILE A 164 19.64 7.22 17.65
CA ILE A 164 20.00 6.59 18.92
C ILE A 164 19.52 5.14 18.97
N LEU A 165 18.27 4.88 18.58
CA LEU A 165 17.73 3.52 18.50
C LEU A 165 18.55 2.63 17.55
N GLN A 166 18.90 3.14 16.36
CA GLN A 166 19.74 2.41 15.41
C GLN A 166 21.14 2.14 15.98
N GLN A 167 21.75 3.10 16.69
CA GLN A 167 23.05 2.92 17.33
C GLN A 167 23.00 1.82 18.40
N LEU A 168 21.92 1.75 19.19
CA LEU A 168 21.73 0.70 20.19
C LEU A 168 21.53 -0.69 19.56
N LEU A 169 20.91 -0.77 18.39
CA LEU A 169 20.76 -2.02 17.62
C LEU A 169 22.05 -2.44 16.92
N GLY A 170 22.94 -1.50 16.63
CA GLY A 170 24.15 -1.69 15.85
C GLY A 170 23.90 -1.82 14.34
N ASP A 171 24.98 -1.96 13.57
CA ASP A 171 24.94 -1.92 12.10
C ASP A 171 24.38 -3.21 11.47
N GLY A 172 24.39 -4.32 12.22
CA GLY A 172 23.91 -5.62 11.74
C GLY A 172 22.39 -5.75 11.69
N LEU A 173 21.64 -4.80 12.25
CA LEU A 173 20.19 -4.88 12.38
C LEU A 173 19.53 -3.52 12.07
N PRO A 174 19.21 -3.25 10.80
CA PRO A 174 18.56 -1.99 10.43
C PRO A 174 17.18 -1.89 11.07
N LEU A 175 16.90 -0.74 11.71
CA LEU A 175 15.62 -0.47 12.37
C LEU A 175 14.44 -0.59 11.39
N SER A 176 14.64 -0.20 10.13
CA SER A 176 13.64 -0.36 9.08
C SER A 176 13.30 -1.82 8.77
N GLU A 177 14.08 -2.81 9.21
CA GLU A 177 13.75 -4.22 9.08
C GLU A 177 13.04 -4.82 10.30
N LEU A 178 12.97 -4.05 11.40
CA LEU A 178 12.30 -4.44 12.64
C LEU A 178 10.91 -3.87 12.79
N ILE A 179 10.55 -2.84 12.02
CA ILE A 179 9.26 -2.17 12.15
C ILE A 179 8.36 -2.62 11.01
N GLU A 180 7.28 -3.33 11.34
CA GLU A 180 6.30 -3.79 10.35
C GLU A 180 5.44 -2.65 9.83
N LEU A 181 5.01 -1.73 10.71
CA LEU A 181 4.14 -0.62 10.37
C LEU A 181 4.72 0.70 10.88
N THR A 182 4.88 1.67 9.98
CA THR A 182 5.22 3.05 10.33
C THR A 182 4.11 4.00 9.89
N VAL A 183 3.61 4.82 10.80
CA VAL A 183 2.59 5.84 10.52
C VAL A 183 3.13 7.21 10.88
N GLY A 184 3.19 8.12 9.90
CA GLY A 184 3.71 9.47 10.09
C GLY A 184 2.69 10.56 9.84
N CYS A 185 2.83 11.67 10.57
CA CYS A 185 2.04 12.88 10.37
C CYS A 185 2.96 14.07 10.08
N SER A 186 2.65 14.91 9.08
CA SER A 186 3.44 16.11 8.73
C SER A 186 4.92 15.80 8.50
N SER A 187 5.83 16.47 9.20
CA SER A 187 7.27 16.14 9.22
C SER A 187 7.54 14.66 9.52
N GLY A 188 6.77 14.05 10.43
CA GLY A 188 6.83 12.61 10.70
C GLY A 188 6.45 11.77 9.48
N GLY A 189 5.48 12.22 8.68
CA GLY A 189 5.13 11.59 7.40
C GLY A 189 6.28 11.61 6.39
N LEU A 190 7.00 12.74 6.29
CA LEU A 190 8.19 12.85 5.43
C LEU A 190 9.32 11.90 5.89
N ILE A 191 9.50 11.75 7.20
CA ILE A 191 10.46 10.82 7.80
C ILE A 191 10.05 9.38 7.49
N SER A 192 8.77 9.01 7.71
CA SER A 192 8.25 7.68 7.43
C SER A 192 8.45 7.26 5.98
N LEU A 193 8.15 8.16 5.03
CA LEU A 193 8.35 7.90 3.60
C LEU A 193 9.85 7.74 3.27
N SER A 194 10.72 8.60 3.79
CA SER A 194 12.15 8.56 3.45
C SER A 194 12.90 7.40 4.11
N ASN A 195 12.71 7.18 5.40
CA ASN A 195 13.46 6.18 6.15
C ASN A 195 12.88 4.77 6.02
N PHE A 196 11.55 4.61 5.99
CA PHE A 196 10.92 3.28 6.01
C PHE A 196 10.41 2.81 4.65
N MET A 197 9.90 3.71 3.80
CA MET A 197 9.45 3.34 2.45
C MET A 197 10.61 3.37 1.44
N LEU A 198 11.43 4.43 1.43
CA LEU A 198 12.62 4.51 0.56
C LEU A 198 13.86 3.82 1.16
N ARG A 199 13.80 3.37 2.43
CA ARG A 199 14.90 2.68 3.12
C ARG A 199 16.20 3.48 3.16
N MET A 200 16.11 4.80 3.21
CA MET A 200 17.28 5.66 3.32
C MET A 200 17.87 5.56 4.72
N GLU A 201 19.19 5.64 4.83
CA GLU A 201 19.85 5.72 6.13
C GLU A 201 19.40 6.93 6.93
N ILE A 202 19.28 6.77 8.25
CA ILE A 202 18.77 7.81 9.14
C ILE A 202 19.62 9.09 9.06
N GLY A 203 20.95 8.94 8.92
CA GLY A 203 21.87 10.06 8.71
C GLY A 203 21.58 10.84 7.42
N SER A 204 21.26 10.14 6.32
CA SER A 204 20.85 10.79 5.06
C SER A 204 19.50 11.49 5.22
N CYS A 205 18.53 10.87 5.89
CA CYS A 205 17.25 11.50 6.19
C CYS A 205 17.42 12.79 7.01
N LYS A 206 18.33 12.80 7.99
CA LYS A 206 18.66 13.96 8.80
C LYS A 206 19.23 15.11 7.97
N SER A 207 20.22 14.84 7.12
CA SER A 207 20.82 15.84 6.23
C SER A 207 19.78 16.43 5.27
N LEU A 208 18.97 15.57 4.65
CA LEU A 208 17.90 16.00 3.74
C LEU A 208 16.83 16.83 4.44
N PHE A 209 16.46 16.46 5.65
CA PHE A 209 15.49 17.21 6.44
C PHE A 209 16.03 18.61 6.81
N GLN A 210 17.30 18.70 7.18
CA GLN A 210 17.97 19.98 7.45
C GLN A 210 18.08 20.85 6.20
N ASP A 211 18.37 20.26 5.03
CA ASP A 211 18.36 20.96 3.74
C ASP A 211 16.96 21.46 3.37
N LEU A 212 15.94 20.62 3.53
CA LEU A 212 14.54 20.98 3.33
C LEU A 212 14.15 22.17 4.22
N ALA A 213 14.42 22.07 5.53
CA ALA A 213 14.13 23.13 6.48
C ALA A 213 14.84 24.43 6.11
N ARG A 214 16.13 24.39 5.72
CA ARG A 214 16.88 25.56 5.29
C ARG A 214 16.30 26.20 4.02
N LYS A 215 15.92 25.41 3.02
CA LYS A 215 15.37 25.92 1.75
C LYS A 215 13.96 26.50 1.93
N VAL A 216 13.11 25.80 2.67
CA VAL A 216 11.69 26.14 2.82
C VAL A 216 11.47 27.25 3.84
N LEU A 217 12.25 27.28 4.92
CA LEU A 217 12.15 28.31 5.97
C LEU A 217 13.11 29.48 5.73
N ALA A 218 13.80 29.51 4.58
CA ALA A 218 14.60 30.67 4.19
C ALA A 218 13.73 31.93 4.24
N PRO A 219 14.21 33.05 4.81
CA PRO A 219 13.43 34.27 4.89
C PRO A 219 12.94 34.66 3.51
N ALA A 220 11.62 34.67 3.30
CA ALA A 220 11.04 35.16 2.06
C ALA A 220 11.58 36.56 1.82
N ARG A 221 12.30 36.77 0.70
CA ARG A 221 12.71 38.12 0.27
C ARG A 221 11.46 38.99 0.30
N LYS A 222 11.38 39.90 1.29
CA LYS A 222 10.31 40.88 1.56
C LYS A 222 9.23 40.87 0.48
N LYS A 223 8.17 40.06 0.64
CA LYS A 223 6.95 40.27 -0.15
C LYS A 223 6.44 41.66 0.23
N ARG A 224 6.64 42.62 -0.69
CA ARG A 224 6.23 44.02 -0.55
C ARG A 224 4.77 44.06 -0.10
N PHE A 225 4.50 45.03 0.77
CA PHE A 225 3.28 45.39 1.51
C PHE A 225 1.92 45.34 0.75
N LEU A 226 1.87 44.98 -0.53
CA LEU A 226 0.63 44.83 -1.32
C LEU A 226 0.30 43.39 -1.75
N GLY A 227 1.23 42.42 -1.62
CA GLY A 227 1.04 41.04 -2.09
C GLY A 227 0.55 40.03 -1.04
N SER A 228 0.33 40.47 0.20
CA SER A 228 -0.04 39.61 1.34
C SER A 228 -1.50 39.15 1.32
N TRP A 229 -2.38 39.84 0.60
CA TRP A 229 -3.81 39.56 0.58
C TRP A 229 -4.21 38.45 -0.40
N LEU A 230 -3.28 38.00 -1.24
CA LEU A 230 -3.49 36.99 -2.30
C LEU A 230 -2.66 35.71 -2.08
N SER A 231 -1.98 35.58 -0.93
CA SER A 231 -1.06 34.47 -0.65
C SER A 231 -1.64 33.60 0.47
N ASP A 232 -2.18 32.43 0.14
CA ASP A 232 -2.76 31.45 1.08
C ASP A 232 -1.72 30.72 1.98
N GLY A 233 -0.54 31.32 2.19
CA GLY A 233 0.54 30.73 2.98
C GLY A 233 1.73 31.68 3.16
N LEU A 234 2.40 31.54 4.31
CA LEU A 234 3.61 32.29 4.69
C LEU A 234 4.83 31.92 3.85
N TYR A 235 4.95 30.66 3.42
CA TYR A 235 6.09 30.15 2.67
C TYR A 235 5.73 29.84 1.21
N ASP A 236 6.73 29.82 0.34
CA ASP A 236 6.53 29.51 -1.07
C ASP A 236 6.31 28.00 -1.28
N VAL A 237 5.06 27.62 -1.53
CA VAL A 237 4.65 26.25 -1.85
C VAL A 237 5.45 25.64 -3.00
N LYS A 238 5.86 26.44 -3.99
CA LYS A 238 6.59 25.94 -5.16
C LYS A 238 7.97 25.43 -4.79
N VAL A 239 8.62 26.07 -3.81
CA VAL A 239 9.92 25.61 -3.28
C VAL A 239 9.75 24.26 -2.59
N LEU A 240 8.71 24.11 -1.74
CA LEU A 240 8.40 22.85 -1.08
C LEU A 240 8.12 21.75 -2.12
N GLU A 241 7.22 22.01 -3.09
CA GLU A 241 6.90 21.04 -4.14
C GLU A 241 8.10 20.64 -4.98
N GLN A 242 9.00 21.58 -5.32
CA GLN A 242 10.19 21.27 -6.08
C GLN A 242 11.12 20.33 -5.29
N VAL A 243 11.37 20.63 -4.01
CA VAL A 243 12.20 19.76 -3.17
C VAL A 243 11.58 18.37 -3.02
N LEU A 244 10.25 18.29 -2.84
CA LEU A 244 9.54 17.01 -2.77
C LEU A 244 9.59 16.23 -4.10
N LYS A 245 9.48 16.92 -5.25
CA LYS A 245 9.60 16.32 -6.58
C LYS A 245 11.01 15.81 -6.86
N ASP A 246 12.04 16.57 -6.46
CA ASP A 246 13.43 16.17 -6.63
C ASP A 246 13.76 14.94 -5.77
N HIS A 247 13.23 14.90 -4.55
CA HIS A 247 13.48 13.79 -3.61
C HIS A 247 12.70 12.51 -3.95
N TYR A 248 11.39 12.62 -4.15
CA TYR A 248 10.55 11.43 -4.39
C TYR A 248 10.49 11.00 -5.86
N THR A 249 10.98 11.83 -6.78
CA THR A 249 10.78 11.75 -8.24
C THR A 249 9.32 12.02 -8.67
N GLN A 250 9.16 12.36 -9.96
CA GLN A 250 7.85 12.68 -10.54
C GLN A 250 7.00 11.45 -10.88
N THR A 251 7.59 10.26 -10.82
CA THR A 251 6.94 9.01 -11.25
C THR A 251 6.73 8.03 -10.11
N ARG A 252 7.39 8.22 -8.96
CA ARG A 252 7.32 7.28 -7.85
C ARG A 252 5.94 7.27 -7.22
N ARG A 253 5.46 6.06 -7.02
CA ARG A 253 4.19 5.78 -6.38
C ARG A 253 4.36 5.17 -5.01
N MET A 254 3.35 5.33 -4.15
CA MET A 254 3.41 4.75 -2.80
C MET A 254 3.14 3.25 -2.88
N PHE A 255 2.15 2.81 -3.66
CA PHE A 255 1.88 1.39 -3.89
C PHE A 255 2.52 0.91 -5.20
N ASP A 256 3.83 0.63 -5.15
CA ASP A 256 4.60 0.16 -6.31
C ASP A 256 5.75 -0.76 -5.91
N THR A 257 6.42 -1.28 -6.91
CA THR A 257 7.63 -2.08 -6.76
C THR A 257 8.76 -1.18 -6.24
N ALA A 258 9.36 -1.54 -5.10
CA ALA A 258 10.57 -0.89 -4.64
C ALA A 258 11.72 -1.07 -5.64
N GLU A 259 12.68 -0.14 -5.68
CA GLU A 259 13.80 -0.18 -6.64
C GLU A 259 14.66 -1.43 -6.50
N ASN A 260 14.88 -1.87 -5.26
CA ASN A 260 15.59 -3.11 -4.94
C ASN A 260 14.70 -4.36 -5.04
N CYS A 261 13.46 -4.22 -5.52
CA CYS A 261 12.46 -5.28 -5.62
C CYS A 261 12.20 -6.01 -4.29
N LEU A 262 12.39 -5.32 -3.15
CA LEU A 262 12.06 -5.82 -1.82
C LEU A 262 10.79 -5.15 -1.30
N SER A 263 9.74 -5.93 -1.07
CA SER A 263 8.52 -5.49 -0.40
C SER A 263 8.49 -6.02 1.03
N SER A 264 8.38 -5.14 2.02
CA SER A 264 8.30 -5.57 3.43
C SER A 264 7.49 -4.61 4.30
N ASN A 265 7.93 -3.35 4.38
CA ASN A 265 7.47 -2.41 5.40
C ASN A 265 6.16 -1.80 4.96
N LYS A 266 5.22 -1.71 5.90
CA LYS A 266 3.95 -1.02 5.74
C LYS A 266 4.12 0.41 6.22
N VAL A 267 3.89 1.37 5.34
CA VAL A 267 4.07 2.80 5.62
C VAL A 267 2.79 3.53 5.28
N ALA A 268 2.32 4.34 6.24
CA ALA A 268 1.18 5.23 6.08
C ALA A 268 1.56 6.67 6.44
N VAL A 269 0.98 7.62 5.72
CA VAL A 269 1.04 9.05 6.04
C VAL A 269 -0.35 9.65 6.12
N ILE A 270 -0.54 10.56 7.06
CA ILE A 270 -1.85 11.14 7.37
C ILE A 270 -1.93 12.55 6.80
N ALA A 271 -3.03 12.85 6.12
CA ALA A 271 -3.45 14.19 5.78
C ALA A 271 -4.83 14.46 6.40
N SER A 272 -5.34 15.69 6.31
CA SER A 272 -6.72 16.01 6.68
C SER A 272 -7.47 16.56 5.49
N GLU A 273 -8.68 16.05 5.23
CA GLU A 273 -9.54 16.56 4.17
C GLU A 273 -10.12 17.93 4.56
N ILE A 274 -10.16 18.88 3.63
CA ILE A 274 -10.65 20.24 3.91
C ILE A 274 -12.15 20.25 4.16
N LYS A 275 -12.90 19.37 3.48
CA LYS A 275 -14.36 19.35 3.48
C LYS A 275 -14.96 19.22 4.89
N ASP A 276 -14.43 18.30 5.69
CA ASP A 276 -14.96 17.99 7.02
C ASP A 276 -13.88 17.91 8.10
N GLY A 277 -12.59 18.00 7.74
CA GLY A 277 -11.45 17.84 8.63
C GLY A 277 -11.20 16.40 9.08
N ALA A 278 -11.73 15.41 8.36
CA ALA A 278 -11.50 14.00 8.66
C ALA A 278 -10.07 13.58 8.26
N PRO A 279 -9.44 12.66 9.02
CA PRO A 279 -8.11 12.15 8.71
C PRO A 279 -8.16 11.28 7.46
N PHE A 280 -7.24 11.50 6.53
CA PHE A 280 -7.07 10.70 5.32
C PHE A 280 -5.74 9.96 5.34
N ILE A 281 -5.78 8.65 5.15
CA ILE A 281 -4.59 7.79 5.17
C ILE A 281 -4.15 7.51 3.73
N PHE A 282 -2.89 7.85 3.42
CA PHE A 282 -2.19 7.38 2.24
C PHE A 282 -1.22 6.27 2.65
N ALA A 283 -1.29 5.11 2.02
CA ALA A 283 -0.50 3.94 2.41
C ALA A 283 0.16 3.25 1.21
N ASN A 284 1.25 2.51 1.47
CA ASN A 284 1.87 1.59 0.51
C ASN A 284 1.29 0.15 0.61
N TYR A 285 0.08 0.02 1.13
CA TYR A 285 -0.61 -1.25 1.35
C TYR A 285 -2.13 -1.08 1.24
N ASN A 286 -2.87 -2.20 1.16
CA ASN A 286 -4.33 -2.18 1.09
C ASN A 286 -5.01 -2.73 2.35
N GLY A 287 -4.35 -3.66 3.04
CA GLY A 287 -4.81 -4.39 4.22
C GLY A 287 -5.77 -5.55 3.95
N SER A 288 -5.93 -6.40 4.96
CA SER A 288 -6.64 -7.68 4.87
C SER A 288 -8.08 -7.63 5.39
N ALA A 289 -8.39 -6.69 6.29
CA ALA A 289 -9.73 -6.50 6.81
C ALA A 289 -10.48 -5.40 6.01
N PRO A 290 -11.82 -5.35 6.04
CA PRO A 290 -12.51 -4.10 5.82
C PRO A 290 -12.11 -3.14 6.95
N HIS A 291 -11.80 -1.87 6.64
CA HIS A 291 -11.71 -0.86 7.69
C HIS A 291 -13.05 -0.88 8.42
N ARG A 292 -13.04 -1.25 9.70
CA ARG A 292 -14.20 -1.03 10.56
C ARG A 292 -14.26 0.47 10.72
N ALA A 293 -15.12 1.11 9.93
CA ALA A 293 -15.39 2.53 10.09
C ALA A 293 -15.78 2.74 11.56
N GLU A 294 -14.92 3.40 12.33
CA GLU A 294 -15.47 4.18 13.43
C GLU A 294 -16.47 5.16 12.79
N PRO A 295 -17.66 5.34 13.36
CA PRO A 295 -18.61 6.32 12.85
C PRO A 295 -17.91 7.69 12.72
N GLY A 296 -17.71 8.16 11.48
CA GLY A 296 -17.00 9.40 11.18
C GLY A 296 -15.65 9.27 10.46
N ILE A 297 -15.09 8.06 10.27
CA ILE A 297 -13.90 7.84 9.43
C ILE A 297 -14.36 7.44 8.02
N HIS A 298 -14.53 8.43 7.13
CA HIS A 298 -14.89 8.25 5.73
C HIS A 298 -13.70 8.42 4.77
N SER A 299 -12.46 8.23 5.23
CA SER A 299 -11.32 8.84 4.54
C SER A 299 -10.11 7.89 4.48
N TYR A 300 -10.24 6.84 3.67
CA TYR A 300 -9.12 6.02 3.24
C TYR A 300 -8.95 6.11 1.73
N GLY A 301 -7.78 6.56 1.28
CA GLY A 301 -7.43 6.51 -0.13
C GLY A 301 -6.93 5.12 -0.45
N LYS A 302 -7.82 4.22 -0.87
CA LYS A 302 -7.35 3.03 -1.58
C LYS A 302 -6.68 3.53 -2.85
N CYS A 303 -5.41 3.20 -3.05
CA CYS A 303 -4.76 3.45 -4.33
C CYS A 303 -5.43 2.56 -5.38
N GLU A 304 -6.38 3.12 -6.12
CA GLU A 304 -7.09 2.40 -7.16
C GLU A 304 -6.23 2.29 -8.42
N TYR A 305 -6.46 1.27 -9.24
CA TYR A 305 -5.74 1.18 -10.52
C TYR A 305 -6.09 2.35 -11.46
N ALA A 306 -7.28 2.95 -11.31
CA ALA A 306 -7.63 4.20 -11.98
C ALA A 306 -6.65 5.34 -11.61
N ASP A 307 -6.20 5.40 -10.35
CA ASP A 307 -5.22 6.36 -9.86
C ASP A 307 -3.86 6.21 -10.54
N LEU A 308 -3.53 4.98 -10.98
CA LEU A 308 -2.30 4.67 -11.71
C LEU A 308 -2.32 5.15 -13.17
N LYS A 309 -3.51 5.23 -13.80
CA LYS A 309 -3.65 5.73 -15.18
C LYS A 309 -3.50 7.26 -15.25
N TYR A 310 -3.86 7.95 -14.18
CA TYR A 310 -3.87 9.42 -14.11
C TYR A 310 -2.72 10.01 -13.29
N HIS A 311 -1.73 9.20 -12.87
CA HIS A 311 -0.64 9.62 -11.98
C HIS A 311 -1.15 10.29 -10.69
N LEU A 312 -2.25 9.79 -10.13
CA LEU A 312 -2.83 10.30 -8.88
C LEU A 312 -2.13 9.68 -7.65
N ASP A 313 -1.44 8.54 -7.86
CA ASP A 313 -0.59 7.89 -6.85
C ASP A 313 0.84 8.45 -6.81
N LEU A 314 1.10 9.76 -6.85
CA LEU A 314 2.49 10.27 -6.78
C LEU A 314 2.96 10.58 -5.36
N THR A 315 3.99 9.89 -4.88
CA THR A 315 4.51 10.00 -3.50
C THR A 315 4.76 11.45 -3.08
N GLY A 316 5.31 12.27 -3.98
CA GLY A 316 5.53 13.71 -3.75
C GLY A 316 4.25 14.48 -3.41
N SER A 317 3.10 14.14 -4.02
CA SER A 317 1.81 14.77 -3.70
C SER A 317 1.31 14.43 -2.30
N ARG A 318 1.69 13.26 -1.76
CA ARG A 318 1.22 12.76 -0.45
C ARG A 318 2.09 13.31 0.65
N ALA A 319 3.40 13.36 0.37
CA ALA A 319 4.35 14.15 1.13
C ALA A 319 3.89 15.61 1.22
N ARG A 320 3.42 16.20 0.11
CA ARG A 320 2.91 17.58 0.08
C ARG A 320 1.61 17.76 0.86
N ALA A 321 0.70 16.79 0.79
CA ALA A 321 -0.57 16.79 1.52
C ALA A 321 -0.34 16.69 3.03
N THR A 322 0.46 15.72 3.49
CA THR A 322 0.71 15.51 4.91
C THR A 322 1.40 16.71 5.57
N SER A 323 2.26 17.43 4.83
CA SER A 323 3.03 18.58 5.35
C SER A 323 2.42 19.96 5.03
N ALA A 324 1.16 20.01 4.58
CA ALA A 324 0.48 21.24 4.15
C ALA A 324 -0.04 22.08 5.34
N ALA A 325 0.85 22.49 6.24
CA ALA A 325 0.47 23.14 7.50
C ALA A 325 -0.29 24.46 7.23
N PRO A 326 -1.53 24.63 7.74
CA PRO A 326 -2.28 25.86 7.52
C PRO A 326 -1.53 27.09 7.98
N SER A 327 -1.79 28.21 7.30
CA SER A 327 -1.02 29.46 7.43
C SER A 327 0.43 29.39 6.95
N LEU A 328 1.09 28.23 6.98
CA LEU A 328 2.45 28.06 6.45
C LEU A 328 2.45 27.76 4.95
N PHE A 329 1.60 26.83 4.52
CA PHE A 329 1.48 26.39 3.13
C PHE A 329 0.01 26.31 2.72
N SER A 330 -0.26 26.54 1.44
CA SER A 330 -1.60 26.33 0.87
C SER A 330 -2.01 24.85 0.94
N THR A 331 -3.30 24.58 0.76
CA THR A 331 -3.81 23.21 0.59
C THR A 331 -3.32 22.61 -0.74
N ILE A 332 -3.51 21.31 -0.91
CA ILE A 332 -3.27 20.59 -2.18
C ILE A 332 -4.54 19.90 -2.63
N ASP A 333 -4.91 20.06 -3.90
CA ASP A 333 -5.95 19.26 -4.53
C ASP A 333 -5.33 18.05 -5.22
N ILE A 334 -5.82 16.86 -4.88
CA ILE A 334 -5.42 15.62 -5.53
C ILE A 334 -6.63 15.12 -6.33
N PRO A 335 -6.58 15.16 -7.67
CA PRO A 335 -7.73 14.83 -8.50
C PRO A 335 -8.29 13.44 -8.16
N GLY A 336 -9.61 13.32 -8.07
CA GLY A 336 -10.30 12.07 -7.73
C GLY A 336 -10.30 11.71 -6.23
N LEU A 337 -9.44 12.31 -5.41
CA LEU A 337 -9.37 12.07 -3.97
C LEU A 337 -9.89 13.23 -3.13
N GLY A 338 -9.66 14.48 -3.57
CA GLY A 338 -10.15 15.68 -2.91
C GLY A 338 -9.03 16.63 -2.51
N THR A 339 -9.38 17.62 -1.68
CA THR A 339 -8.46 18.67 -1.24
C THR A 339 -7.99 18.43 0.19
N PHE A 340 -6.67 18.46 0.37
CA PHE A 340 -5.99 18.07 1.61
C PHE A 340 -5.16 19.20 2.20
N GLN A 341 -5.02 19.14 3.52
CA GLN A 341 -4.08 19.91 4.33
C GLN A 341 -3.31 18.98 5.29
N ASP A 342 -2.43 19.58 6.10
CA ASP A 342 -1.60 18.85 7.05
C ASP A 342 -2.39 17.88 7.93
N GLY A 343 -1.83 16.68 8.12
CA GLY A 343 -2.44 15.65 8.96
C GLY A 343 -2.52 16.01 10.44
N GLY A 344 -1.74 17.01 10.87
CA GLY A 344 -1.71 17.50 12.24
C GLY A 344 -2.91 18.35 12.63
N MET A 345 -3.85 18.54 11.71
CA MET A 345 -5.09 19.26 11.98
C MET A 345 -5.96 18.53 13.00
N ARG A 346 -6.56 19.33 13.89
CA ARG A 346 -7.39 18.88 15.01
C ARG A 346 -6.64 17.96 15.98
N ARG A 347 -6.94 16.66 15.96
CA ARG A 347 -6.49 15.68 16.98
C ARG A 347 -5.49 14.65 16.44
N HIS A 348 -5.05 14.77 15.18
CA HIS A 348 -4.28 13.73 14.50
C HIS A 348 -2.78 14.06 14.33
N ASN A 349 -2.27 15.07 15.04
CA ASN A 349 -0.84 15.39 15.03
C ASN A 349 0.02 14.28 15.65
N ASN A 350 -0.54 13.58 16.64
CA ASN A 350 0.00 12.33 17.14
C ASN A 350 -0.82 11.17 16.53
N PRO A 351 -0.21 10.29 15.71
CA PRO A 351 -0.97 9.31 14.95
C PRO A 351 -1.14 7.97 15.67
N ILE A 352 -0.95 7.88 16.99
CA ILE A 352 -1.07 6.62 17.76
C ILE A 352 -2.37 5.88 17.45
N ASN A 353 -3.52 6.54 17.59
CA ASN A 353 -4.82 5.88 17.42
C ASN A 353 -5.03 5.38 15.98
N LEU A 354 -4.56 6.14 15.00
CA LEU A 354 -4.61 5.75 13.60
C LEU A 354 -3.66 4.57 13.33
N ALA A 355 -2.45 4.58 13.90
CA ALA A 355 -1.50 3.48 13.79
C ALA A 355 -2.02 2.17 14.41
N LEU A 356 -2.67 2.25 15.57
CA LEU A 356 -3.33 1.10 16.19
C LEU A 356 -4.52 0.59 15.37
N SER A 357 -5.29 1.49 14.76
CA SER A 357 -6.35 1.12 13.81
C SER A 357 -5.79 0.40 12.58
N GLU A 358 -4.71 0.92 12.01
CA GLU A 358 -4.06 0.35 10.83
C GLU A 358 -3.41 -1.02 11.13
N ALA A 359 -2.83 -1.20 12.31
CA ALA A 359 -2.33 -2.51 12.74
C ALA A 359 -3.44 -3.57 12.78
N LYS A 360 -4.63 -3.22 13.28
CA LYS A 360 -5.82 -4.10 13.29
C LYS A 360 -6.32 -4.41 11.89
N HIS A 361 -6.25 -3.43 10.99
CA HIS A 361 -6.65 -3.56 9.59
C HIS A 361 -5.72 -4.48 8.79
N LEU A 362 -4.42 -4.37 9.03
CA LEU A 362 -3.39 -5.22 8.43
C LEU A 362 -3.40 -6.64 9.00
N TRP A 363 -3.47 -6.78 10.32
CA TRP A 363 -3.32 -8.05 11.03
C TRP A 363 -4.50 -8.34 11.97
N PRO A 364 -5.70 -8.62 11.45
CA PRO A 364 -6.90 -8.82 12.27
C PRO A 364 -6.82 -10.02 13.23
N ASN A 365 -5.97 -11.00 12.93
CA ASN A 365 -5.76 -12.18 13.78
C ASN A 365 -4.78 -11.93 14.94
N SER A 366 -4.01 -10.85 14.89
CA SER A 366 -3.09 -10.42 15.96
C SER A 366 -3.15 -8.89 16.09
N PRO A 367 -4.29 -8.35 16.56
CA PRO A 367 -4.62 -6.93 16.47
C PRO A 367 -3.80 -6.03 17.40
N SER A 368 -3.22 -6.60 18.46
CA SER A 368 -2.41 -5.87 19.43
C SER A 368 -0.94 -5.93 19.03
N PRO A 369 -0.23 -4.80 18.87
CA PRO A 369 1.22 -4.79 18.65
C PRO A 369 1.98 -5.39 19.83
N ASP A 370 3.12 -6.05 19.55
CA ASP A 370 4.07 -6.49 20.58
C ASP A 370 4.84 -5.28 21.14
N VAL A 371 5.22 -4.38 20.24
CA VAL A 371 5.93 -3.15 20.55
C VAL A 371 5.26 -2.00 19.83
N PHE A 372 5.03 -0.91 20.55
CA PHE A 372 4.56 0.34 20.00
C PHE A 372 5.50 1.46 20.42
N ILE A 373 6.08 2.16 19.45
CA ILE A 373 6.97 3.31 19.68
C ILE A 373 6.25 4.55 19.13
N SER A 374 6.10 5.59 19.95
CA SER A 374 5.64 6.91 19.49
C SER A 374 6.76 7.92 19.69
N LEU A 375 7.08 8.67 18.64
CA LEU A 375 8.15 9.68 18.63
C LEU A 375 7.64 11.08 18.32
#